data_AF-A0A3N5UNN7-F1
#
_entry.id   AF-A0A3N5UNN7-F1
#
_cell.length_a   1.000
_cell.length_b   1.000
_cell.length_c   1.000
_cell.angle_alpha   90.00
_cell.angle_beta   90.00
_cell.angle_gamma   90.00
#
_symmetry.space_group_name_H-M   'P 1'
#
loop_
_entity.id
_entity.type
_entity.pdbx_description
1 polymer ?
#
loop_
_entity_poly.entity_id
_entity_poly.type
_entity_poly.pdbx_seq_one_letter_code
_entity_poly.pdbx_strand_id
1 'polypeptide(L)'
;GELVLGNRHKLISSSCATGPALEGAQLSFGMRAAPGAIERIDIEPVTFEVNYKVIGRDAWRKFSEPHEMKAKGICGSGILDVLAELYSSGVITKTGAFNKKPLKDHPRFRKNADTGQSEFILAFKEESSIDKDIVITQKDIRQIQLAKGALYAGCKLMFKRMGIKKADRVKIAGAFGTHVDRTKALTMGLFPDCEIEKIEGIGNAAGDGCRAALLNVKKRMEANWCSRNVEYIELTVEPAFEREFMEAMQLPHMTDQFPHLKGIVPPEILHQGMKDAR
;
A
#
# COMPACT_ATOMS: atom_id res chain seq x y z
N GLY A 1 7.39 1.96 10.07
CA GLY A 1 6.32 2.92 9.80
C GLY A 1 5.70 3.36 11.11
N GLU A 2 5.52 4.65 11.31
CA GLU A 2 5.03 5.23 12.56
C GLU A 2 3.54 5.57 12.48
N LEU A 3 2.83 5.39 13.59
CA LEU A 3 1.41 5.71 13.73
C LEU A 3 1.19 6.67 14.90
N VAL A 4 0.30 7.63 14.70
CA VAL A 4 -0.22 8.49 15.77
C VAL A 4 -1.73 8.50 15.67
N LEU A 5 -2.40 8.22 16.79
CA LEU A 5 -3.86 8.31 16.91
C LEU A 5 -4.20 9.24 18.08
N GLY A 6 -5.18 10.12 17.86
CA GLY A 6 -5.73 10.89 18.96
C GLY A 6 -6.50 12.11 18.54
N ASN A 7 -6.70 12.99 19.51
CA ASN A 7 -7.45 14.23 19.39
C ASN A 7 -6.88 15.26 20.38
N ARG A 8 -7.60 16.38 20.60
CA ARG A 8 -7.16 17.43 21.53
C ARG A 8 -7.03 17.00 23.00
N HIS A 9 -7.59 15.85 23.38
CA HIS A 9 -7.61 15.36 24.76
C HIS A 9 -6.55 14.27 25.02
N LYS A 10 -6.28 13.41 24.04
CA LYS A 10 -5.33 12.31 24.18
C LYS A 10 -4.63 12.01 22.85
N LEU A 11 -3.33 11.72 22.92
CA LEU A 11 -2.49 11.26 21.81
C LEU A 11 -1.78 9.98 22.23
N ILE A 12 -1.84 8.97 21.36
CA ILE A 12 -1.06 7.75 21.46
C ILE A 12 -0.23 7.57 20.19
N SER A 13 0.96 6.99 20.32
CA SER A 13 1.84 6.69 19.20
C SER A 13 2.31 5.25 19.23
N SER A 14 2.66 4.72 18.07
CA SER A 14 3.34 3.45 17.97
C SER A 14 4.23 3.36 16.74
N SER A 15 5.08 2.33 16.71
CA SER A 15 5.90 1.97 15.57
C SER A 15 5.54 0.57 15.09
N CYS A 16 5.37 0.43 13.78
CA CYS A 16 5.10 -0.81 13.09
C CYS A 16 6.36 -1.24 12.32
N ALA A 17 6.74 -2.50 12.46
CA ALA A 17 7.82 -3.12 11.68
C ALA A 17 7.39 -3.37 10.22
N THR A 18 7.21 -2.29 9.46
CA THR A 18 6.74 -2.33 8.07
C THR A 18 7.78 -2.88 7.09
N GLY A 19 9.05 -2.94 7.51
CA GLY A 19 10.17 -3.14 6.59
C GLY A 19 10.26 -2.03 5.52
N PRO A 20 11.20 -2.15 4.58
CA PRO A 20 11.43 -1.12 3.57
C PRO A 20 10.63 -1.35 2.28
N ALA A 21 9.71 -2.32 2.27
CA ALA A 21 8.98 -2.74 1.07
C ALA A 21 8.18 -1.59 0.43
N LEU A 22 7.50 -0.76 1.24
CA LEU A 22 6.72 0.39 0.73
C LEU A 22 7.59 1.55 0.21
N GLU A 23 8.91 1.49 0.43
CA GLU A 23 9.88 2.46 -0.10
C GLU A 23 10.58 1.92 -1.36
N GLY A 24 10.20 0.74 -1.84
CA GLY A 24 10.82 0.06 -2.97
C GLY A 24 12.13 -0.62 -2.64
N ALA A 25 12.54 -0.70 -1.37
CA ALA A 25 13.70 -1.51 -1.02
C ALA A 25 13.30 -2.98 -0.79
N GLN A 26 14.21 -3.90 -1.11
CA GLN A 26 14.05 -5.36 -0.96
C GLN A 26 12.95 -6.00 -1.83
N LEU A 27 12.37 -5.26 -2.79
CA LEU A 27 11.58 -5.83 -3.88
C LEU A 27 12.45 -6.04 -5.12
N SER A 28 12.14 -7.06 -5.91
CA SER A 28 12.91 -7.47 -7.10
C SER A 28 13.23 -6.31 -8.06
N PHE A 29 12.21 -5.49 -8.35
CA PHE A 29 12.31 -4.29 -9.18
C PHE A 29 11.89 -3.03 -8.43
N GLY A 30 11.95 -3.05 -7.10
CA GLY A 30 11.68 -1.86 -6.30
C GLY A 30 12.81 -0.83 -6.43
N MET A 31 12.45 0.44 -6.46
CA MET A 31 13.41 1.54 -6.49
C MET A 31 12.87 2.80 -5.83
N ARG A 32 13.76 3.75 -5.52
CA ARG A 32 13.35 5.08 -5.06
C ARG A 32 12.59 5.82 -6.17
N ALA A 33 11.73 6.75 -5.77
CA ALA A 33 11.05 7.67 -6.68
C ALA A 33 12.08 8.52 -7.46
N ALA A 34 12.24 8.21 -8.74
CA ALA A 34 13.16 8.86 -9.67
C ALA A 34 12.69 8.63 -11.12
N PRO A 35 13.16 9.42 -12.11
CA PRO A 35 12.73 9.28 -13.49
C PRO A 35 12.85 7.85 -14.04
N GLY A 36 11.74 7.35 -14.60
CA GLY A 36 11.58 5.97 -15.08
C GLY A 36 11.04 4.98 -14.04
N ALA A 37 10.84 5.39 -12.78
CA ALA A 37 10.14 4.56 -11.80
C ALA A 37 8.63 4.60 -12.05
N ILE A 38 7.99 3.43 -12.08
CA ILE A 38 6.54 3.29 -12.17
C ILE A 38 5.91 3.85 -10.90
N GLU A 39 5.02 4.84 -11.04
CA GLU A 39 4.38 5.56 -9.92
C GLU A 39 2.87 5.38 -9.84
N ARG A 40 2.24 4.98 -10.95
CA ARG A 40 0.82 4.64 -11.06
C ARG A 40 0.63 3.42 -11.93
N ILE A 41 -0.29 2.54 -11.55
CA ILE A 41 -0.60 1.31 -12.28
C ILE A 41 -2.11 1.14 -12.28
N ASP A 42 -2.68 0.78 -13.42
CA ASP A 42 -4.05 0.29 -13.57
C ASP A 42 -4.00 -1.06 -14.29
N ILE A 43 -4.75 -2.06 -13.82
CA ILE A 43 -4.84 -3.38 -14.45
C ILE A 43 -6.28 -3.64 -14.87
N GLU A 44 -6.49 -3.87 -16.18
CA GLU A 44 -7.82 -4.16 -16.70
C GLU A 44 -8.32 -5.53 -16.20
N PRO A 45 -9.46 -5.63 -15.49
CA PRO A 45 -9.90 -6.87 -14.84
C PRO A 45 -10.19 -8.06 -15.77
N VAL A 46 -10.45 -7.79 -17.06
CA VAL A 46 -10.79 -8.86 -18.03
C VAL A 46 -9.55 -9.35 -18.77
N THR A 47 -8.73 -8.42 -19.28
CA THR A 47 -7.58 -8.76 -20.13
C THR A 47 -6.28 -8.84 -19.36
N PHE A 48 -6.25 -8.36 -18.11
CA PHE A 48 -5.04 -8.15 -17.32
C PHE A 48 -3.97 -7.31 -18.01
N GLU A 49 -4.38 -6.48 -18.98
CA GLU A 49 -3.49 -5.52 -19.58
C GLU A 49 -3.08 -4.46 -18.55
N VAL A 50 -1.78 -4.20 -18.50
CA VAL A 50 -1.19 -3.28 -17.53
C VAL A 50 -0.99 -1.94 -18.20
N ASN A 51 -1.63 -0.93 -17.65
CA ASN A 51 -1.38 0.47 -17.98
C ASN A 51 -0.67 1.13 -16.80
N TYR A 52 0.31 1.99 -17.06
CA TYR A 52 1.06 2.64 -15.97
C TYR A 52 1.61 4.01 -16.37
N LYS A 53 2.01 4.79 -15.36
CA LYS A 53 2.83 5.99 -15.52
C LYS A 53 4.18 5.83 -14.86
N VAL A 54 5.18 6.52 -15.39
CA VAL A 54 6.50 6.63 -14.80
C VAL A 54 6.81 8.07 -14.42
N ILE A 55 7.57 8.25 -13.35
CA ILE A 55 8.05 9.57 -12.95
C ILE A 55 8.82 10.22 -14.10
N GLY A 56 8.52 11.49 -14.37
CA GLY A 56 9.10 12.27 -15.46
C GLY A 56 8.34 12.16 -16.78
N ARG A 57 7.19 11.48 -16.82
CA ARG A 57 6.29 11.44 -17.99
C ARG A 57 4.83 11.58 -17.56
N ASP A 58 4.11 12.49 -18.21
CA ASP A 58 2.67 12.69 -17.94
C ASP A 58 1.78 11.65 -18.63
N ALA A 59 2.20 11.17 -19.80
CA ALA A 59 1.45 10.22 -20.61
C ALA A 59 1.47 8.81 -19.99
N TRP A 60 0.31 8.15 -20.00
CA TRP A 60 0.19 6.74 -19.66
C TRP A 60 0.78 5.84 -20.75
N ARG A 61 1.22 4.63 -20.39
CA ARG A 61 1.74 3.60 -21.31
C ARG A 61 0.81 3.35 -22.50
N LYS A 62 -0.52 3.26 -22.29
CA LYS A 62 -1.47 3.01 -23.38
C LYS A 62 -1.54 4.09 -24.46
N PHE A 63 -1.01 5.29 -24.19
CA PHE A 63 -0.94 6.41 -25.12
C PHE A 63 0.50 6.73 -25.54
N SER A 64 1.45 5.86 -25.23
CA SER A 64 2.87 6.03 -25.53
C SER A 64 3.36 4.85 -26.36
N GLU A 65 4.36 5.09 -27.19
CA GLU A 65 5.11 3.98 -27.79
C GLU A 65 5.88 3.21 -26.70
N PRO A 66 5.97 1.87 -26.77
CA PRO A 66 6.62 1.06 -25.73
C PRO A 66 7.99 1.58 -25.30
N HIS A 67 8.90 1.78 -26.25
CA HIS A 67 10.29 2.20 -26.03
C HIS A 67 10.44 3.59 -25.37
N GLU A 68 9.39 4.40 -25.40
CA GLU A 68 9.41 5.72 -24.79
C GLU A 68 9.21 5.68 -23.26
N MET A 69 8.57 4.63 -22.75
CA MET A 69 8.28 4.50 -21.31
C MET A 69 9.56 4.46 -20.48
N LYS A 70 10.62 3.83 -21.01
CA LYS A 70 11.95 3.76 -20.38
C LYS A 70 11.89 3.34 -18.91
N ALA A 71 10.95 2.45 -18.57
CA ALA A 71 10.71 2.04 -17.20
C ALA A 71 11.96 1.37 -16.60
N LYS A 72 12.19 1.55 -15.30
CA LYS A 72 13.38 1.04 -14.59
C LYS A 72 13.04 0.19 -13.37
N GLY A 73 11.86 0.36 -12.82
CA GLY A 73 11.43 -0.28 -11.59
C GLY A 73 10.16 0.36 -11.05
N ILE A 74 9.81 0.06 -9.80
CA ILE A 74 8.56 0.44 -9.16
C ILE A 74 8.90 1.27 -7.92
N CYS A 75 8.34 2.48 -7.80
CA CYS A 75 8.51 3.29 -6.59
C CYS A 75 7.40 3.06 -5.57
N GLY A 76 7.51 3.70 -4.39
CA GLY A 76 6.58 3.50 -3.27
C GLY A 76 5.10 3.68 -3.63
N SER A 77 4.73 4.68 -4.44
CA SER A 77 3.35 4.83 -4.89
C SER A 77 2.92 3.73 -5.86
N GLY A 78 3.81 3.32 -6.77
CA GLY A 78 3.60 2.18 -7.65
C GLY A 78 3.44 0.85 -6.91
N ILE A 79 4.06 0.70 -5.72
CA ILE A 79 3.96 -0.50 -4.88
C ILE A 79 2.59 -0.61 -4.19
N LEU A 80 1.96 0.51 -3.87
CA LEU A 80 0.57 0.51 -3.41
C LEU A 80 -0.37 0.14 -4.55
N ASP A 81 -0.21 0.84 -5.67
CA ASP A 81 -1.03 0.63 -6.85
C ASP A 81 -0.94 -0.84 -7.28
N VAL A 82 0.27 -1.41 -7.40
CA VAL A 82 0.41 -2.80 -7.86
C VAL A 82 -0.34 -3.78 -6.97
N LEU A 83 -0.28 -3.66 -5.64
CA LEU A 83 -0.97 -4.63 -4.78
C LEU A 83 -2.49 -4.46 -4.86
N ALA A 84 -2.97 -3.22 -4.88
CA ALA A 84 -4.40 -2.90 -4.99
C ALA A 84 -4.97 -3.36 -6.34
N GLU A 85 -4.25 -3.11 -7.44
CA GLU A 85 -4.67 -3.47 -8.80
C GLU A 85 -4.62 -4.98 -9.04
N LEU A 86 -3.55 -5.66 -8.60
CA LEU A 86 -3.47 -7.12 -8.70
C LEU A 86 -4.64 -7.78 -7.97
N TYR A 87 -5.00 -7.25 -6.80
CA TYR A 87 -6.14 -7.74 -6.04
C TYR A 87 -7.45 -7.46 -6.74
N SER A 88 -7.71 -6.20 -7.11
CA SER A 88 -9.00 -5.75 -7.68
C SER A 88 -9.29 -6.38 -9.04
N SER A 89 -8.26 -6.63 -9.84
CA SER A 89 -8.37 -7.35 -11.12
C SER A 89 -8.52 -8.86 -10.94
N GLY A 90 -8.26 -9.42 -9.76
CA GLY A 90 -8.29 -10.86 -9.52
C GLY A 90 -7.06 -11.62 -10.02
N VAL A 91 -6.00 -10.92 -10.45
CA VAL A 91 -4.68 -11.51 -10.76
C VAL A 91 -4.10 -12.20 -9.53
N ILE A 92 -4.34 -11.66 -8.34
CA ILE A 92 -4.10 -12.34 -7.06
C ILE A 92 -5.41 -12.55 -6.31
N THR A 93 -5.45 -13.65 -5.57
CA THR A 93 -6.50 -13.89 -4.58
C THR A 93 -6.34 -12.99 -3.36
N LYS A 94 -7.36 -12.94 -2.52
CA LYS A 94 -7.36 -12.28 -1.21
C LYS A 94 -6.19 -12.70 -0.31
N THR A 95 -5.66 -13.91 -0.49
CA THR A 95 -4.47 -14.38 0.24
C THR A 95 -3.17 -13.75 -0.25
N GLY A 96 -3.16 -13.07 -1.40
CA GLY A 96 -1.98 -12.58 -2.10
C GLY A 96 -1.30 -13.63 -3.00
N ALA A 97 -1.86 -14.83 -3.12
CA ALA A 97 -1.38 -15.83 -4.08
C ALA A 97 -1.90 -15.52 -5.48
N PHE A 98 -1.05 -15.68 -6.51
CA PHE A 98 -1.47 -15.58 -7.91
C PHE A 98 -2.60 -16.53 -8.25
N ASN A 99 -3.63 -16.00 -8.91
CA ASN A 99 -4.79 -16.76 -9.35
C ASN A 99 -4.49 -17.49 -10.66
N LYS A 100 -4.03 -18.75 -10.54
CA LYS A 100 -3.52 -19.52 -11.69
C LYS A 100 -4.57 -19.83 -12.77
N LYS A 101 -5.85 -19.87 -12.41
CA LYS A 101 -6.92 -20.25 -13.35
C LYS A 101 -7.11 -19.22 -14.47
N PRO A 102 -7.37 -17.93 -14.18
CA PRO A 102 -7.47 -16.91 -15.22
C PRO A 102 -6.12 -16.54 -15.83
N LEU A 103 -5.01 -16.77 -15.12
CA LEU A 103 -3.65 -16.48 -15.61
C LEU A 103 -3.03 -17.61 -16.44
N LYS A 104 -3.75 -18.72 -16.66
CA LYS A 104 -3.22 -19.85 -17.42
C LYS A 104 -2.86 -19.40 -18.83
N ASP A 105 -1.63 -19.65 -19.23
CA ASP A 105 -1.06 -19.29 -20.55
C ASP A 105 -1.09 -17.77 -20.85
N HIS A 106 -1.32 -16.93 -19.83
CA HIS A 106 -1.36 -15.48 -19.99
C HIS A 106 0.07 -14.93 -20.21
N PRO A 107 0.31 -14.08 -21.22
CA PRO A 107 1.66 -13.65 -21.61
C PRO A 107 2.42 -12.90 -20.50
N ARG A 108 1.69 -12.26 -19.58
CA ARG A 108 2.28 -11.55 -18.42
C ARG A 108 2.56 -12.44 -17.23
N PHE A 109 2.11 -13.69 -17.20
CA PHE A 109 2.28 -14.57 -16.04
C PHE A 109 3.20 -15.74 -16.38
N ARG A 110 4.27 -15.92 -15.61
CA ARG A 110 5.17 -17.06 -15.76
C ARG A 110 5.74 -17.54 -14.43
N LYS A 111 6.38 -18.70 -14.49
CA LYS A 111 7.27 -19.17 -13.43
C LYS A 111 8.70 -18.86 -13.86
N ASN A 112 9.41 -18.08 -13.06
CA ASN A 112 10.81 -17.76 -13.28
C ASN A 112 11.64 -19.06 -13.31
N ALA A 113 12.44 -19.25 -14.35
CA ALA A 113 13.18 -20.50 -14.57
C ALA A 113 14.27 -20.73 -13.50
N ASP A 114 14.93 -19.66 -13.06
CA ASP A 114 16.06 -19.74 -12.13
C ASP A 114 15.60 -19.89 -10.67
N THR A 115 14.58 -19.12 -10.27
CA THR A 115 14.12 -19.08 -8.88
C THR A 115 12.93 -19.99 -8.61
N GLY A 116 12.25 -20.45 -9.66
CA GLY A 116 10.99 -21.20 -9.54
C GLY A 116 9.83 -20.38 -8.97
N GLN A 117 9.95 -19.06 -8.82
CA GLN A 117 8.89 -18.22 -8.29
C GLN A 117 7.91 -17.80 -9.39
N SER A 118 6.62 -17.74 -9.04
CA SER A 118 5.62 -17.10 -9.91
C SER A 118 5.84 -15.59 -9.94
N GLU A 119 5.75 -15.00 -11.12
CA GLU A 119 5.92 -13.57 -11.36
C GLU A 119 4.93 -13.07 -12.41
N PHE A 120 4.58 -11.79 -12.30
CA PHE A 120 3.69 -11.09 -13.22
C PHE A 120 4.40 -9.87 -13.83
N ILE A 121 4.36 -9.74 -15.16
CA ILE A 121 5.07 -8.71 -15.92
C ILE A 121 4.23 -7.43 -15.96
N LEU A 122 4.77 -6.38 -15.34
CA LEU A 122 4.17 -5.04 -15.35
C LEU A 122 4.56 -4.27 -16.61
N ALA A 123 5.84 -4.31 -16.98
CA ALA A 123 6.38 -3.71 -18.19
C ALA A 123 7.29 -4.71 -18.89
N PHE A 124 7.06 -4.94 -20.18
CA PHE A 124 7.92 -5.81 -20.99
C PHE A 124 9.28 -5.17 -21.22
N LYS A 125 10.26 -6.00 -21.60
CA LYS A 125 11.63 -5.58 -21.93
C LYS A 125 11.67 -4.36 -22.85
N GLU A 126 10.86 -4.33 -23.90
CA GLU A 126 10.81 -3.26 -24.91
C GLU A 126 10.29 -1.93 -24.34
N GLU A 127 9.61 -1.97 -23.19
CA GLU A 127 9.12 -0.80 -22.47
C GLU A 127 10.13 -0.29 -21.42
N SER A 128 11.15 -1.09 -21.13
CA SER A 128 12.15 -0.83 -20.10
C SER A 128 13.40 -0.15 -20.66
N SER A 129 14.13 0.58 -19.81
CA SER A 129 15.48 1.07 -20.13
C SER A 129 16.60 0.25 -19.49
N ILE A 130 16.24 -0.88 -18.88
CA ILE A 130 17.18 -1.80 -18.19
C ILE A 130 17.35 -3.14 -18.93
N ASP A 131 16.80 -3.21 -20.15
CA ASP A 131 16.88 -4.37 -21.06
C ASP A 131 16.32 -5.68 -20.46
N LYS A 132 15.32 -5.55 -19.56
CA LYS A 132 14.67 -6.64 -18.83
C LYS A 132 13.18 -6.36 -18.60
N ASP A 133 12.38 -7.42 -18.52
CA ASP A 133 11.00 -7.30 -18.02
C ASP A 133 11.01 -6.78 -16.57
N ILE A 134 10.15 -5.82 -16.27
CA ILE A 134 9.88 -5.38 -14.89
C ILE A 134 8.72 -6.21 -14.37
N VAL A 135 9.00 -7.05 -13.38
CA VAL A 135 8.03 -7.98 -12.82
C VAL A 135 7.75 -7.69 -11.34
N ILE A 136 6.58 -8.15 -10.89
CA ILE A 136 6.26 -8.32 -9.47
C ILE A 136 6.21 -9.82 -9.17
N THR A 137 7.01 -10.28 -8.21
CA THR A 137 7.09 -11.69 -7.85
C THR A 137 6.15 -12.05 -6.70
N GLN A 138 5.91 -13.35 -6.51
CA GLN A 138 5.17 -13.84 -5.34
C GLN A 138 5.84 -13.43 -4.02
N LYS A 139 7.18 -13.39 -3.97
CA LYS A 139 7.93 -12.93 -2.80
C LYS A 139 7.70 -11.44 -2.55
N ASP A 140 7.70 -10.62 -3.60
CA ASP A 140 7.46 -9.18 -3.49
C ASP A 140 6.06 -8.90 -2.91
N ILE A 141 5.03 -9.58 -3.42
CA ILE A 141 3.66 -9.49 -2.88
C ILE A 141 3.63 -9.81 -1.39
N ARG A 142 4.34 -10.86 -0.96
CA ARG A 142 4.42 -11.24 0.47
C ARG A 142 5.09 -10.16 1.31
N GLN A 143 6.15 -9.52 0.82
CA GLN A 143 6.81 -8.42 1.52
C GLN A 143 5.90 -7.20 1.67
N ILE A 144 5.13 -6.85 0.64
CA ILE A 144 4.16 -5.75 0.71
C ILE A 144 3.04 -6.10 1.69
N GLN A 145 2.58 -7.36 1.71
CA GLN A 145 1.59 -7.82 2.68
C GLN A 145 2.09 -7.70 4.13
N LEU A 146 3.34 -8.07 4.42
CA LEU A 146 3.94 -7.91 5.76
C LEU A 146 3.91 -6.44 6.18
N ALA A 147 4.28 -5.54 5.27
CA ALA A 147 4.30 -4.11 5.53
C ALA A 147 2.90 -3.56 5.85
N LYS A 148 1.91 -3.85 5.00
CA LYS A 148 0.54 -3.36 5.20
C LYS A 148 -0.15 -4.03 6.39
N GLY A 149 0.16 -5.30 6.67
CA GLY A 149 -0.39 -6.05 7.79
C GLY A 149 0.05 -5.44 9.12
N ALA A 150 1.31 -5.02 9.21
CA ALA A 150 1.85 -4.35 10.41
C ALA A 150 1.16 -3.01 10.67
N LEU A 151 0.91 -2.21 9.63
CA LEU A 151 0.21 -0.92 9.76
C LEU A 151 -1.25 -1.12 10.18
N TYR A 152 -1.95 -2.03 9.51
CA TYR A 152 -3.35 -2.30 9.80
C TYR A 152 -3.56 -2.84 11.22
N ALA A 153 -2.74 -3.82 11.63
CA ALA A 153 -2.76 -4.37 12.99
C ALA A 153 -2.46 -3.28 14.04
N GLY A 154 -1.48 -2.42 13.76
CA GLY A 154 -1.18 -1.26 14.59
C GLY A 154 -2.39 -0.33 14.77
N CYS A 155 -3.06 0.02 13.66
CA CYS A 155 -4.29 0.81 13.70
C CYS A 155 -5.37 0.16 14.58
N LYS A 156 -5.63 -1.15 14.43
CA LYS A 156 -6.66 -1.85 15.23
C LYS A 156 -6.34 -1.91 16.71
N LEU A 157 -5.09 -2.19 17.08
CA LEU A 157 -4.67 -2.20 18.47
C LEU A 157 -4.77 -0.80 19.09
N MET A 158 -4.37 0.24 18.35
CA MET A 158 -4.53 1.63 18.79
C MET A 158 -6.01 2.02 18.93
N PHE A 159 -6.90 1.59 18.02
CA PHE A 159 -8.35 1.78 18.13
C PHE A 159 -8.90 1.14 19.41
N LYS A 160 -8.51 -0.11 19.66
CA LYS A 160 -8.88 -0.85 20.88
C LYS A 160 -8.41 -0.12 22.14
N ARG A 161 -7.16 0.37 22.17
CA ARG A 161 -6.60 1.12 23.30
C ARG A 161 -7.32 2.45 23.56
N MET A 162 -7.78 3.12 22.50
CA MET A 162 -8.55 4.35 22.58
C MET A 162 -10.06 4.13 22.80
N GLY A 163 -10.53 2.88 22.77
CA GLY A 163 -11.94 2.55 22.90
C GLY A 163 -12.80 3.04 21.72
N ILE A 164 -12.21 3.22 20.55
CA ILE A 164 -12.91 3.66 19.33
C ILE A 164 -13.01 2.53 18.32
N LYS A 165 -13.99 2.64 17.41
CA LYS A 165 -14.19 1.66 16.33
C LYS A 165 -13.68 2.14 14.97
N LYS A 166 -13.64 3.46 14.77
CA LYS A 166 -13.25 4.10 13.51
C LYS A 166 -12.55 5.42 13.78
N ALA A 167 -11.70 5.83 12.85
CA ALA A 167 -11.14 7.18 12.83
C ALA A 167 -12.03 8.11 11.99
N ASP A 168 -12.12 9.38 12.39
CA ASP A 168 -12.86 10.39 11.61
C ASP A 168 -12.08 10.84 10.36
N ARG A 169 -10.75 10.78 10.43
CA ARG A 169 -9.82 11.12 9.34
C ARG A 169 -8.56 10.26 9.41
N VAL A 170 -8.02 9.94 8.25
CA VAL A 170 -6.74 9.25 8.10
C VAL A 170 -5.80 10.18 7.36
N LYS A 171 -4.64 10.48 7.96
CA LYS A 171 -3.61 11.33 7.35
C LYS A 171 -2.38 10.50 7.06
N ILE A 172 -1.92 10.55 5.82
CA ILE A 172 -0.76 9.80 5.35
C ILE A 172 0.39 10.78 5.09
N ALA A 173 1.46 10.63 5.85
CA ALA A 173 2.66 11.44 5.75
C ALA A 173 3.83 10.66 5.12
N GLY A 174 4.91 11.37 4.81
CA GLY A 174 6.14 10.84 4.24
C GLY A 174 6.21 10.98 2.72
N ALA A 175 7.36 10.62 2.13
CA ALA A 175 7.57 10.64 0.67
C ALA A 175 6.49 9.84 -0.06
N PHE A 176 6.08 8.75 0.57
CA PHE A 176 4.90 7.94 0.28
C PHE A 176 3.61 8.75 0.17
N GLY A 177 3.26 9.51 1.21
CA GLY A 177 1.97 10.19 1.41
C GLY A 177 1.59 11.25 0.36
N THR A 178 2.57 11.84 -0.32
CA THR A 178 2.35 12.94 -1.27
C THR A 178 1.57 12.51 -2.51
N HIS A 179 1.80 11.27 -2.96
CA HIS A 179 1.21 10.72 -4.18
C HIS A 179 0.47 9.41 -3.89
N VAL A 180 -0.11 9.23 -2.70
CA VAL A 180 -0.95 8.05 -2.44
C VAL A 180 -2.29 8.20 -3.13
N ASP A 181 -2.69 7.18 -3.88
CA ASP A 181 -4.09 7.02 -4.28
C ASP A 181 -4.88 6.48 -3.07
N ARG A 182 -5.85 7.27 -2.63
CA ARG A 182 -6.63 7.02 -1.40
C ARG A 182 -7.47 5.76 -1.53
N THR A 183 -8.07 5.56 -2.70
CA THR A 183 -8.88 4.39 -3.01
C THR A 183 -8.00 3.15 -2.99
N LYS A 184 -6.84 3.18 -3.65
CA LYS A 184 -5.92 2.04 -3.70
C LYS A 184 -5.31 1.71 -2.33
N ALA A 185 -5.00 2.72 -1.51
CA ALA A 185 -4.54 2.52 -0.14
C ALA A 185 -5.60 1.84 0.74
N LEU A 186 -6.87 2.18 0.56
CA LEU A 186 -7.98 1.50 1.24
C LEU A 186 -8.18 0.08 0.68
N THR A 187 -8.14 -0.09 -0.65
CA THR A 187 -8.29 -1.38 -1.35
C THR A 187 -7.26 -2.41 -0.94
N MET A 188 -5.99 -2.02 -0.78
CA MET A 188 -4.98 -2.95 -0.27
C MET A 188 -5.11 -3.22 1.24
N GLY A 189 -5.98 -2.50 1.94
CA GLY A 189 -6.16 -2.60 3.39
C GLY A 189 -4.94 -2.14 4.17
N LEU A 190 -4.45 -0.93 3.89
CA LEU A 190 -3.36 -0.31 4.66
C LEU A 190 -3.79 0.08 6.08
N PHE A 191 -5.08 0.37 6.26
CA PHE A 191 -5.72 0.72 7.52
C PHE A 191 -7.20 0.28 7.50
N PRO A 192 -7.87 0.19 8.67
CA PRO A 192 -9.29 -0.15 8.76
C PRO A 192 -10.18 0.73 7.91
N ASP A 193 -11.32 0.17 7.50
CA ASP A 193 -12.26 0.81 6.59
C ASP A 193 -12.72 2.19 7.06
N CYS A 194 -12.74 3.15 6.13
CA CYS A 194 -13.18 4.53 6.35
C CYS A 194 -13.62 5.19 5.04
N GLU A 195 -14.33 6.31 5.16
CA GLU A 195 -14.72 7.15 4.02
C GLU A 195 -13.48 7.61 3.23
N ILE A 196 -13.47 7.37 1.92
CA ILE A 196 -12.30 7.63 1.05
C ILE A 196 -11.94 9.12 1.05
N GLU A 197 -12.93 10.00 1.15
CA GLU A 197 -12.79 11.45 1.20
C GLU A 197 -12.08 11.92 2.47
N LYS A 198 -12.06 11.09 3.53
CA LYS A 198 -11.40 11.37 4.82
C LYS A 198 -9.94 10.92 4.87
N ILE A 199 -9.45 10.29 3.80
CA ILE A 199 -8.06 9.90 3.63
C ILE A 199 -7.32 11.08 2.98
N GLU A 200 -6.31 11.62 3.64
CA GLU A 200 -5.58 12.80 3.19
C GLU A 200 -4.07 12.54 3.13
N GLY A 201 -3.48 12.70 1.95
CA GLY A 201 -2.04 12.81 1.82
C GLY A 201 -1.58 14.19 2.31
N ILE A 202 -0.68 14.22 3.30
CA ILE A 202 -0.17 15.47 3.89
C ILE A 202 1.32 15.72 3.59
N GLY A 203 1.92 14.90 2.71
CA GLY A 203 3.31 15.05 2.28
C GLY A 203 4.33 14.89 3.40
N ASN A 204 5.42 15.66 3.34
CA ASN A 204 6.50 15.62 4.33
C ASN A 204 6.14 16.40 5.61
N ALA A 205 5.25 15.83 6.42
CA ALA A 205 4.80 16.42 7.68
C ALA A 205 5.96 16.71 8.67
N ALA A 206 7.02 15.91 8.66
CA ALA A 206 8.19 16.14 9.49
C ALA A 206 8.93 17.43 9.06
N GLY A 207 9.16 17.60 7.75
CA GLY A 207 9.77 18.80 7.18
C GLY A 207 8.95 20.06 7.45
N ASP A 208 7.63 19.98 7.27
CA ASP A 208 6.73 21.10 7.56
C ASP A 208 6.65 21.43 9.06
N GLY A 209 6.65 20.41 9.93
CA GLY A 209 6.75 20.58 11.38
C GLY A 209 8.04 21.29 11.80
N CYS A 210 9.18 20.91 11.22
CA CYS A 210 10.46 21.58 11.44
C CYS A 210 10.41 23.06 11.05
N ARG A 211 9.86 23.38 9.87
CA ARG A 211 9.69 24.78 9.42
C ARG A 211 8.81 25.57 10.37
N ALA A 212 7.70 24.99 10.84
CA ALA A 212 6.79 25.63 11.79
C ALA A 212 7.46 25.91 13.14
N ALA A 213 8.21 24.95 13.69
CA ALA A 213 8.93 25.11 14.95
C ALA A 213 10.14 26.06 14.86
N LEU A 214 10.77 26.14 13.68
CA LEU A 214 11.87 27.07 13.42
C LEU A 214 11.37 28.52 13.42
N LEU A 215 10.28 28.80 12.72
CA LEU A 215 9.75 30.15 12.48
C LEU A 215 8.80 30.66 13.58
N ASN A 216 8.29 29.78 14.46
CA ASN A 216 7.31 30.16 15.47
C ASN A 216 7.61 29.52 16.84
N VAL A 217 7.97 30.36 17.81
CA VAL A 217 8.28 29.93 19.19
C VAL A 217 7.10 29.22 19.86
N LYS A 218 5.85 29.66 19.63
CA LYS A 218 4.66 28.99 20.18
C LYS A 218 4.52 27.57 19.60
N LYS A 219 4.78 27.39 18.32
CA LYS A 219 4.75 26.05 17.68
C LYS A 219 5.89 25.15 18.16
N ARG A 220 7.06 25.72 18.46
CA ARG A 220 8.15 24.98 19.10
C ARG A 220 7.77 24.49 20.50
N MET A 221 7.12 25.34 21.30
CA MET A 221 6.61 24.95 22.62
C MET A 221 5.52 23.87 22.51
N GLU A 222 4.60 23.99 21.55
CA GLU A 222 3.57 22.99 21.26
C GLU A 222 4.19 21.64 20.88
N ALA A 223 5.20 21.62 20.00
CA ALA A 223 5.91 20.40 19.63
C ALA A 223 6.58 19.71 20.84
N ASN A 224 7.22 20.48 21.72
CA ASN A 224 7.81 19.97 22.96
C ASN A 224 6.75 19.49 23.96
N TRP A 225 5.57 20.10 23.99
CA TRP A 225 4.45 19.59 24.78
C TRP A 225 3.96 18.25 24.22
N CYS A 226 3.74 18.16 22.90
CA CYS A 226 3.30 16.93 22.25
C CYS A 226 4.26 15.76 22.50
N SER A 227 5.58 15.97 22.36
CA SER A 227 6.56 14.91 22.58
C SER A 227 6.59 14.38 24.02
N ARG A 228 6.21 15.20 25.00
CA ARG A 228 6.14 14.83 26.42
C ARG A 228 4.80 14.18 26.83
N ASN A 229 3.74 14.40 26.06
CA ASN A 229 2.38 13.97 26.42
C ASN A 229 1.84 12.85 25.52
N VAL A 230 2.54 12.50 24.44
CA VAL A 230 2.19 11.34 23.62
C VAL A 230 2.51 10.06 24.40
N GLU A 231 1.52 9.18 24.53
CA GLU A 231 1.69 7.87 25.16
C GLU A 231 2.15 6.86 24.09
N TYR A 232 3.34 6.28 24.28
CA TYR A 232 3.82 5.21 23.39
C TYR A 232 3.17 3.88 23.75
N ILE A 233 2.73 3.15 22.73
CA ILE A 233 2.20 1.80 22.84
C ILE A 233 3.16 0.87 22.11
N GLU A 234 3.70 -0.10 22.83
CA GLU A 234 4.47 -1.19 22.24
C GLU A 234 3.50 -2.26 21.71
N LEU A 235 3.34 -2.34 20.39
CA LEU A 235 2.36 -3.25 19.77
C LEU A 235 2.78 -4.71 19.89
N THR A 236 4.08 -5.00 19.92
CA THR A 236 4.59 -6.38 19.87
C THR A 236 4.30 -7.17 21.14
N VAL A 237 4.01 -6.50 22.25
CA VAL A 237 3.66 -7.13 23.53
C VAL A 237 2.14 -7.26 23.73
N GLU A 238 1.33 -6.72 22.81
CA GLU A 238 -0.12 -6.86 22.88
C GLU A 238 -0.52 -8.31 22.54
N PRO A 239 -1.24 -9.03 23.43
CA PRO A 239 -1.58 -10.43 23.21
C PRO A 239 -2.35 -10.74 21.92
N ALA A 240 -3.01 -9.73 21.35
CA ALA A 240 -3.77 -9.87 20.10
C ALA A 240 -2.94 -9.59 18.84
N PHE A 241 -1.71 -9.08 18.95
CA PHE A 241 -0.92 -8.60 17.81
C PHE A 241 -0.74 -9.65 16.72
N GLU A 242 -0.31 -10.86 17.07
CA GLU A 242 -0.05 -11.92 16.08
C GLU A 242 -1.32 -12.27 15.27
N ARG A 243 -2.47 -12.34 15.95
CA ARG A 243 -3.75 -12.61 15.30
C ARG A 243 -4.17 -11.46 14.38
N GLU A 244 -4.17 -10.23 14.90
CA GLU A 244 -4.55 -9.05 14.09
C GLU A 244 -3.60 -8.89 12.89
N PHE A 245 -2.31 -9.14 13.06
CA PHE A 245 -1.32 -9.11 11.99
C PHE A 245 -1.59 -10.18 10.93
N MET A 246 -1.81 -11.43 11.34
CA MET A 246 -2.08 -12.54 10.42
C MET A 246 -3.37 -12.32 9.61
N GLU A 247 -4.45 -11.87 10.26
CA GLU A 247 -5.70 -11.53 9.58
C GLU A 247 -5.52 -10.35 8.61
N ALA A 248 -4.69 -9.37 8.99
CA ALA A 248 -4.38 -8.21 8.18
C ALA A 248 -3.46 -8.49 6.99
N MET A 249 -2.84 -9.67 6.88
CA MET A 249 -2.07 -10.04 5.69
C MET A 249 -2.95 -10.23 4.45
N GLN A 250 -4.22 -10.62 4.61
CA GLN A 250 -5.15 -10.79 3.49
C GLN A 250 -5.65 -9.43 2.96
N LEU A 251 -6.19 -9.41 1.74
CA LEU A 251 -6.58 -8.20 1.02
C LEU A 251 -8.12 -8.04 0.91
N PRO A 252 -8.71 -6.92 1.33
CA PRO A 252 -8.10 -5.86 2.14
C PRO A 252 -7.81 -6.33 3.59
N HIS A 253 -8.59 -7.30 4.10
CA HIS A 253 -8.40 -7.95 5.40
C HIS A 253 -9.12 -9.29 5.43
N MET A 254 -8.72 -10.25 6.27
CA MET A 254 -9.34 -11.58 6.34
C MET A 254 -10.82 -11.54 6.75
N THR A 255 -11.13 -10.84 7.85
CA THR A 255 -12.43 -10.85 8.53
C THR A 255 -13.18 -9.51 8.50
N ASP A 256 -12.47 -8.40 8.78
CA ASP A 256 -13.03 -7.04 8.71
C ASP A 256 -13.70 -6.71 7.36
N GLN A 257 -14.79 -5.94 7.45
CA GLN A 257 -15.59 -5.52 6.30
C GLN A 257 -15.12 -4.18 5.75
N PHE A 258 -15.24 -4.00 4.43
CA PHE A 258 -14.89 -2.78 3.72
C PHE A 258 -16.09 -2.24 2.91
N PRO A 259 -17.16 -1.76 3.58
CA PRO A 259 -18.33 -1.23 2.89
C PRO A 259 -18.01 -0.07 1.93
N HIS A 260 -16.99 0.74 2.19
CA HIS A 260 -16.61 1.86 1.31
C HIS A 260 -15.91 1.41 0.02
N LEU A 261 -15.57 0.12 -0.12
CA LEU A 261 -15.05 -0.46 -1.36
C LEU A 261 -16.13 -1.10 -2.24
N LYS A 262 -17.39 -1.11 -1.80
CA LYS A 262 -18.51 -1.61 -2.62
C LYS A 262 -18.68 -0.73 -3.86
N GLY A 263 -18.74 -1.37 -5.03
CA GLY A 263 -18.82 -0.66 -6.32
C GLY A 263 -17.47 -0.15 -6.83
N ILE A 264 -16.39 -0.29 -6.05
CA ILE A 264 -15.02 0.02 -6.46
C ILE A 264 -14.27 -1.27 -6.76
N VAL A 265 -14.32 -2.23 -5.84
CA VAL A 265 -13.76 -3.58 -6.03
C VAL A 265 -14.90 -4.51 -6.47
N PRO A 266 -14.70 -5.38 -7.48
CA PRO A 266 -15.73 -6.34 -7.89
C PRO A 266 -16.22 -7.20 -6.72
N PRO A 267 -17.54 -7.41 -6.54
CA PRO A 267 -18.08 -8.13 -5.38
C PRO A 267 -17.49 -9.54 -5.18
N GLU A 268 -17.27 -10.27 -6.26
CA GLU A 268 -16.67 -11.61 -6.27
C GLU A 268 -15.21 -11.59 -5.79
N ILE A 269 -14.52 -10.46 -5.93
CA ILE A 269 -13.16 -10.23 -5.45
C ILE A 269 -13.18 -9.79 -3.97
N LEU A 270 -14.06 -8.86 -3.62
CA LEU A 270 -14.19 -8.32 -2.26
C LEU A 270 -14.66 -9.39 -1.25
N HIS A 271 -15.46 -10.35 -1.71
CA HIS A 271 -16.09 -11.37 -0.88
C HIS A 271 -15.48 -12.78 -1.01
N GLN A 272 -14.28 -12.90 -1.58
CA GLN A 272 -13.56 -14.18 -1.69
C GLN A 272 -13.49 -14.92 -0.35
N GLY A 273 -13.94 -16.17 -0.34
CA GLY A 273 -13.85 -17.06 0.81
C GLY A 273 -14.85 -16.76 1.94
N MET A 274 -15.69 -15.72 1.82
CA MET A 274 -16.84 -15.56 2.68
C MET A 274 -17.93 -16.51 2.16
N LYS A 275 -18.25 -17.55 2.94
CA LYS A 275 -19.47 -18.32 2.67
C LYS A 275 -20.63 -17.34 2.76
N ASP A 276 -21.51 -17.33 1.75
CA ASP A 276 -22.74 -16.56 1.79
C ASP A 276 -23.39 -16.74 3.16
N ALA A 277 -23.41 -15.67 3.96
CA ALA A 277 -24.27 -15.60 5.12
C ALA A 277 -25.69 -15.50 4.57
N ARG A 278 -26.27 -16.66 4.23
CA ARG A 278 -27.71 -16.80 4.01
C ARG A 278 -28.43 -16.70 5.34
#